data_AF-A0A940UFB9-F1
#
_entry.id   AF-A0A940UFB9-F1
#
_cell.length_a   1.000
_cell.length_b   1.000
_cell.length_c   1.000
_cell.angle_alpha   90.00
_cell.angle_beta   90.00
_cell.angle_gamma   90.00
#
_symmetry.space_group_name_H-M   'P 1'
#
loop_
_entity.id
_entity.type
_entity.pdbx_description
1 polymer ?
#
loop_
_entity_poly.entity_id
_entity_poly.type
_entity_poly.pdbx_seq_one_letter_code
_entity_poly.pdbx_strand_id
1 'polypeptide(L)' 'MAKAKLAITFDEQTLAEVDHLVKLHMFPNRSRAIEQAVVEKLARLNHSRLARECALLDPAQEKAMAEEGMGEELDQWPAY' A
#
# COMPACT_ATOMS: atom_id res chain seq x y z
N MET A 1 2.09 4.48 20.73
CA MET A 1 0.64 4.14 20.69
C MET A 1 0.37 3.02 21.66
N ALA A 2 -0.84 2.97 22.24
CA ALA A 2 -1.25 1.86 23.10
C ALA A 2 -1.31 0.56 22.30
N LYS A 3 -0.88 -0.55 22.90
CA LYS A 3 -0.96 -1.89 22.28
C LYS A 3 -2.09 -2.69 22.92
N ALA A 4 -2.92 -3.31 22.10
CA ALA A 4 -3.93 -4.26 22.54
C ALA A 4 -3.38 -5.69 22.47
N LYS A 5 -3.80 -6.57 23.40
CA LYS A 5 -3.47 -8.00 23.35
C LYS A 5 -4.58 -8.74 22.62
N LEU A 6 -4.18 -9.70 21.78
CA LEU A 6 -5.07 -10.57 21.03
C LEU A 6 -4.59 -12.01 21.17
N ALA A 7 -5.49 -12.93 21.50
CA ALA A 7 -5.23 -14.35 21.43
C ALA A 7 -5.59 -14.86 20.03
N ILE A 8 -4.65 -15.57 19.39
CA ILE A 8 -4.78 -16.07 18.02
C ILE A 8 -4.26 -17.50 17.95
N THR A 9 -4.90 -18.33 17.13
CA THR A 9 -4.49 -19.71 16.87
C THR A 9 -3.63 -19.75 15.61
N PHE A 10 -2.51 -20.45 15.66
CA PHE A 10 -1.62 -20.72 14.53
C PHE A 10 -1.52 -22.22 14.33
N ASP A 11 -1.32 -22.66 13.09
CA ASP A 11 -0.82 -24.00 12.86
C ASP A 11 0.64 -24.12 13.35
N GLU A 12 1.05 -25.34 13.68
CA GLU A 12 2.34 -25.60 14.31
C GLU A 12 3.52 -25.26 13.39
N GLN A 13 3.38 -25.46 12.09
CA GLN A 13 4.43 -25.20 11.10
C GLN A 13 4.67 -23.69 10.96
N THR A 14 3.62 -22.89 10.79
CA THR A 14 3.73 -21.43 10.70
C THR A 14 4.30 -20.83 11.99
N LEU A 15 3.91 -21.35 13.16
CA LEU A 15 4.46 -20.88 14.42
C LEU A 15 5.98 -21.19 14.52
N ALA A 16 6.41 -22.37 14.06
CA ALA A 16 7.81 -22.74 14.03
C ALA A 16 8.64 -21.84 13.11
N GLU A 17 8.10 -21.43 11.97
CA GLU A 17 8.76 -20.47 11.07
C GLU A 17 8.91 -19.08 11.72
N VAL A 18 7.87 -18.57 12.37
CA VAL A 18 7.94 -17.29 13.11
C VAL A 18 9.00 -17.37 14.20
N ASP A 19 9.07 -18.49 14.92
CA ASP A 19 10.09 -18.74 15.93
C ASP A 19 11.50 -18.78 15.36
N HIS A 20 11.67 -19.37 14.19
CA HIS A 20 12.95 -19.41 13.51
C HIS A 20 13.44 -18.00 13.18
N LEU A 21 12.56 -17.13 12.65
CA LEU A 21 12.90 -15.74 12.33
C LEU A 21 13.29 -14.93 13.58
N VAL A 22 12.64 -15.18 14.72
CA VAL A 22 13.01 -14.57 16.00
C VAL A 22 14.36 -15.10 16.50
N LYS A 23 14.61 -16.41 16.39
CA LYS A 23 15.92 -17.02 16.74
C LYS A 23 17.07 -16.47 15.89
N LEU A 24 16.81 -16.18 14.62
CA LEU A 24 17.76 -15.52 13.72
C LEU A 24 17.92 -14.02 14.00
N HIS A 25 17.28 -13.49 15.05
CA HIS A 25 17.31 -12.06 15.42
C HIS A 25 16.81 -11.12 14.31
N MET A 26 16.06 -11.63 13.33
CA MET A 26 15.40 -10.80 12.31
C MET A 26 14.26 -9.97 12.93
N PHE A 27 13.65 -10.51 13.98
CA PHE A 27 12.66 -9.80 14.80
C PHE A 27 12.97 -9.95 16.28
N PRO A 28 12.70 -8.93 17.10
CA PRO A 28 13.00 -8.97 18.53
C PRO A 28 12.10 -9.92 19.33
N ASN A 29 10.89 -10.22 18.83
CA ASN A 29 9.96 -11.19 19.42
C ASN A 29 8.83 -11.53 18.44
N ARG A 30 8.07 -12.59 18.76
CA ARG A 30 6.90 -13.04 17.98
C ARG A 30 5.88 -11.93 17.76
N SER A 31 5.54 -11.16 18.80
CA SER A 31 4.53 -10.09 18.70
C SER A 31 4.94 -9.02 17.68
N ARG A 32 6.22 -8.66 17.61
CA ARG A 32 6.73 -7.69 16.64
C ARG A 32 6.72 -8.25 15.22
N ALA A 33 7.14 -9.50 15.04
CA ALA A 33 7.09 -10.18 13.75
C ALA A 33 5.66 -10.21 13.19
N ILE A 34 4.69 -10.63 14.01
CA ILE A 34 3.29 -10.73 13.62
C ILE A 34 2.68 -9.35 13.36
N GLU A 35 2.95 -8.35 14.22
CA GLU A 35 2.49 -6.97 14.04
C GLU A 35 2.95 -6.40 12.68
N GLN A 36 4.22 -6.57 12.33
CA GLN A 36 4.74 -6.08 11.05
C GLN A 36 4.12 -6.82 9.85
N ALA A 37 4.00 -8.15 9.92
CA ALA A 37 3.37 -8.93 8.86
C ALA A 37 1.91 -8.53 8.62
N VAL A 38 1.15 -8.27 9.69
CA VAL A 38 -0.24 -7.80 9.60
C VAL A 38 -0.31 -6.41 8.99
N VAL A 39 0.53 -5.47 9.44
CA VAL A 39 0.59 -4.11 8.86
C VAL A 39 0.91 -4.17 7.36
N GLU A 40 1.89 -4.97 6.97
CA GLU A 40 2.28 -5.16 5.58
C GLU A 40 1.15 -5.81 4.75
N LYS A 41 0.49 -6.83 5.29
CA LYS A 41 -0.64 -7.47 4.61
C LYS A 41 -1.82 -6.51 4.46
N LEU A 42 -2.16 -5.74 5.49
CA LEU A 42 -3.19 -4.71 5.42
C LEU A 42 -2.84 -3.63 4.40
N ALA A 43 -1.58 -3.19 4.35
CA ALA A 43 -1.11 -2.22 3.36
C ALA A 43 -1.26 -2.76 1.93
N ARG A 44 -0.89 -4.03 1.69
CA ARG A 44 -1.10 -4.69 0.39
C ARG A 44 -2.58 -4.81 0.04
N LEU A 45 -3.37 -5.38 0.94
CA LEU A 45 -4.81 -5.61 0.74
C LEU A 45 -5.58 -4.32 0.53
N ASN A 46 -5.15 -3.24 1.17
CA ASN A 46 -5.83 -1.98 1.04
C ASN A 46 -5.86 -1.48 -0.40
N HIS A 47 -4.91 -1.82 -1.29
CA HIS A 47 -4.86 -1.45 -2.74
C HIS A 47 -5.22 0.02 -3.07
N SER A 48 -5.34 0.85 -2.05
CA SER A 48 -5.93 2.19 -2.04
C SER A 48 -4.85 3.22 -1.82
N ARG A 49 -3.57 2.82 -1.83
CA ARG A 49 -2.48 3.77 -1.87
C ARG A 49 -2.62 4.61 -3.14
N LEU A 50 -2.81 3.98 -4.30
CA LEU A 50 -3.08 4.72 -5.53
C LEU A 50 -4.35 5.56 -5.40
N ALA A 51 -5.48 5.00 -4.96
CA ALA A 51 -6.72 5.76 -4.80
C ALA A 51 -6.61 6.94 -3.80
N ARG A 52 -5.85 6.79 -2.71
CA ARG A 52 -5.58 7.85 -1.71
C ARG A 52 -4.65 8.91 -2.25
N GLU A 53 -3.57 8.51 -2.92
CA GLU A 53 -2.63 9.45 -3.53
C GLU A 53 -3.30 10.20 -4.70
N CYS A 54 -4.13 9.53 -5.51
CA CYS A 54 -4.96 10.17 -6.53
C CYS A 54 -5.98 11.14 -5.93
N ALA A 55 -6.50 10.88 -4.72
CA ALA A 55 -7.38 11.82 -4.03
C ALA A 55 -6.65 13.08 -3.50
N LEU A 56 -5.31 13.10 -3.50
CA LEU A 56 -4.52 14.29 -3.16
C LEU A 56 -4.25 15.18 -4.38
N LEU A 57 -4.51 14.70 -5.61
CA LEU A 57 -4.31 15.46 -6.84
C LEU A 57 -5.44 16.48 -7.03
N ASP A 58 -5.11 17.65 -7.56
CA ASP A 58 -6.09 18.67 -7.95
C ASP A 58 -6.64 18.36 -9.35
N PRO A 59 -7.96 18.07 -9.49
CA PRO A 59 -8.56 17.77 -10.79
C PRO A 59 -8.39 18.87 -11.82
N ALA A 60 -8.31 20.13 -11.41
CA ALA A 60 -8.13 21.26 -12.32
C ALA A 60 -6.71 21.29 -12.90
N GLN A 61 -5.71 21.00 -12.07
CA GLN A 61 -4.32 20.92 -12.49
C GLN A 61 -4.09 19.72 -13.41
N GLU A 62 -4.62 18.55 -13.05
CA GLU A 62 -4.52 17.34 -13.86
C GLU A 62 -5.15 17.55 -15.24
N LYS A 63 -6.31 18.21 -15.29
CA LYS A 63 -6.97 18.55 -16.55
C LYS A 63 -6.14 19.53 -17.39
N ALA A 64 -5.58 20.57 -16.79
CA ALA A 64 -4.76 21.53 -17.50
C ALA A 64 -3.48 20.90 -18.08
N MET A 65 -2.87 19.96 -17.37
CA MET A 65 -1.71 19.20 -17.88
C MET A 65 -2.12 18.23 -19.00
N ALA A 66 -3.27 17.57 -18.90
CA ALA A 66 -3.75 16.64 -19.92
C ALA A 66 -4.19 17.36 -21.22
N GLU A 67 -4.68 18.59 -21.10
CA GLU A 67 -5.10 19.43 -22.24
C GLU A 67 -3.98 20.34 -22.77
N GLU A 68 -2.78 20.25 -22.20
CA GLU A 68 -1.61 20.99 -22.68
C GLU A 68 -1.28 20.54 -24.12
N GLY A 69 -1.32 21.48 -25.08
CA GLY A 69 -1.09 21.21 -26.50
C GLY A 69 -2.35 20.87 -27.31
N MET A 70 -3.47 20.48 -26.68
CA MET A 70 -4.73 20.19 -27.41
C MET A 70 -5.25 21.40 -28.20
N GLY A 71 -5.02 22.62 -27.71
CA GLY A 71 -5.38 23.85 -28.41
C GLY A 71 -4.64 24.05 -29.73
N GLU A 72 -3.39 23.57 -29.85
CA GLU A 72 -2.57 23.65 -31.06
C GLU A 72 -2.80 22.45 -32.00
N GLU A 73 -3.24 21.31 -31.46
CA GLU A 73 -3.57 20.09 -32.23
C GLU A 73 -4.94 20.18 -32.92
N LEU A 74 -5.90 20.90 -32.33
CA LEU A 74 -7.25 21.09 -32.91
C LEU A 74 -7.20 21.75 -34.31
N ASP A 75 -6.27 22.68 -34.53
CA ASP A 75 -6.05 23.33 -35.83
C ASP A 75 -5.35 22.42 -36.86
N GLN A 76 -4.72 21.33 -36.40
CA GLN A 76 -4.02 20.37 -37.24
C GLN A 76 -4.88 19.15 -37.59
N TRP A 77 -6.02 18.96 -36.92
CA TRP A 77 -6.92 17.87 -37.24
C TRP A 77 -7.70 18.13 -38.53
N PRO A 78 -7.70 17.19 -39.47
CA PRO A 78 -8.49 17.32 -40.69
C PRO A 78 -9.99 17.31 -40.35
N ALA A 79 -10.75 18.20 -40.99
CA ALA A 79 -12.21 18.20 -40.90
C ALA A 79 -12.76 16.86 -41.44
N TYR A 80 -13.66 16.23 -40.67
CA TYR A 80 -14.29 14.96 -41.02
C TYR A 80 -15.30 15.13 -42.17
#